data_AF-A0A947B7T5-F1
#
_entry.id   AF-A0A947B7T5-F1
#
_cell.length_a   1.000
_cell.length_b   1.000
_cell.length_c   1.000
_cell.angle_alpha   90.00
_cell.angle_beta   90.00
_cell.angle_gamma   90.00
#
_symmetry.space_group_name_H-M   'P 1'
#
loop_
_entity.id
_entity.type
_entity.pdbx_description
1 polymer ?
#
loop_
_entity_poly.entity_id
_entity_poly.type
_entity_poly.pdbx_seq_one_letter_code
_entity_poly.pdbx_strand_id
1 'polypeptide(L)'
;FNLLGPRRFVLRIPRLRRGAYFHFVRSGRFHEIESSSGVIVAFENMPAHRLLGLQINAYWFNSPAKMSRFSRMTLDTSHLGTWGLNPVEIYEQLRERVVHVHLSNFDGRDHRSPVDGHLPLATLLRRLAQDSYPGAISVECSPDALQAEDEGKCRLELAAALTFCREHFSVGENRLE
;
A
#
# COMPACT_ATOMS: atom_id res chain seq x y z
N PHE A 1 -26.05 -10.90 31.81
CA PHE A 1 -25.23 -11.56 30.77
C PHE A 1 -25.40 -10.82 29.45
N ASN A 2 -24.54 -9.83 29.17
CA ASN A 2 -24.52 -9.12 27.89
C ASN A 2 -23.56 -9.86 26.95
N LEU A 3 -24.11 -10.56 25.95
CA LEU A 3 -23.34 -11.26 24.90
C LEU A 3 -23.85 -10.82 23.53
N LEU A 4 -23.62 -9.56 23.15
CA LEU A 4 -23.77 -9.11 21.76
C LEU A 4 -22.65 -8.12 21.43
N GLY A 5 -21.46 -8.66 21.15
CA GLY A 5 -20.44 -7.91 20.42
C GLY A 5 -20.96 -7.52 19.02
N PRO A 6 -20.40 -6.48 18.39
CA PRO A 6 -20.92 -5.96 17.13
C PRO A 6 -20.89 -7.04 16.04
N ARG A 7 -22.08 -7.43 15.57
CA ARG A 7 -22.26 -8.37 14.45
C ARG A 7 -21.79 -7.68 13.17
N ARG A 8 -20.56 -7.98 12.74
CA ARG A 8 -20.06 -7.59 11.41
C ARG A 8 -20.87 -8.33 10.34
N PHE A 9 -21.82 -7.65 9.71
CA PHE A 9 -22.48 -8.14 8.51
C PHE A 9 -21.52 -8.02 7.33
N VAL A 10 -21.09 -9.16 6.78
CA VAL A 10 -20.32 -9.21 5.53
C VAL A 10 -21.30 -9.58 4.41
N LEU A 11 -21.78 -8.58 3.68
CA LEU A 11 -22.61 -8.81 2.49
C LEU A 11 -21.73 -9.38 1.37
N ARG A 12 -21.93 -10.65 1.03
CA ARG A 12 -21.24 -11.33 -0.08
C ARG A 12 -21.91 -10.93 -1.40
N ILE A 13 -21.45 -9.83 -2.01
CA ILE A 13 -21.96 -9.38 -3.32
C ILE A 13 -21.52 -10.39 -4.41
N PRO A 14 -22.43 -10.93 -5.24
CA PRO A 14 -22.07 -11.87 -6.30
C PRO A 14 -21.16 -11.23 -7.36
N ARG A 15 -20.05 -11.91 -7.68
CA ARG A 15 -19.17 -11.68 -8.85
C ARG A 15 -18.47 -10.31 -9.00
N LEU A 16 -18.12 -9.62 -7.92
CA LEU A 16 -17.09 -8.55 -8.01
C LEU A 16 -15.67 -9.09 -8.21
N ARG A 17 -15.47 -10.39 -7.94
CA ARG A 17 -14.15 -11.01 -7.81
C ARG A 17 -13.75 -11.74 -9.09
N ARG A 18 -12.69 -11.28 -9.76
CA ARG A 18 -12.17 -11.84 -11.01
C ARG A 18 -11.66 -13.28 -10.80
N GLY A 19 -12.41 -14.28 -11.28
CA GLY A 19 -12.07 -15.71 -11.12
C GLY A 19 -10.73 -16.09 -11.75
N ALA A 20 -10.44 -15.58 -12.95
CA ALA A 20 -9.16 -15.81 -13.63
C ALA A 20 -7.96 -15.33 -12.79
N TYR A 21 -8.06 -14.16 -12.16
CA TYR A 21 -7.04 -13.64 -11.25
C TYR A 21 -6.85 -14.55 -10.04
N PHE A 22 -7.94 -15.01 -9.42
CA PHE A 22 -7.86 -15.96 -8.31
C PHE A 22 -7.15 -17.26 -8.70
N HIS A 23 -7.49 -17.83 -9.85
CA HIS A 23 -6.85 -19.05 -10.34
C HIS A 23 -5.39 -18.83 -10.71
N PHE A 24 -5.05 -17.71 -11.33
CA PHE A 24 -3.66 -17.33 -11.60
C PHE A 24 -2.85 -17.24 -10.30
N VAL A 25 -3.31 -16.46 -9.33
CA VAL A 25 -2.63 -16.29 -8.04
C VAL A 25 -2.51 -17.62 -7.29
N ARG A 26 -3.58 -18.45 -7.31
CA ARG A 26 -3.58 -19.76 -6.66
C ARG A 26 -2.70 -20.79 -7.36
N SER A 27 -2.52 -20.68 -8.67
CA SER A 27 -1.69 -21.61 -9.43
C SER A 27 -0.21 -21.54 -9.06
N GLY A 28 0.23 -20.46 -8.39
CA GLY A 28 1.61 -20.34 -7.90
C GLY A 28 2.66 -20.14 -8.99
N ARG A 29 2.23 -19.84 -10.23
CA ARG A 29 3.09 -19.70 -11.42
C ARG A 29 4.03 -18.49 -11.41
N PHE A 30 4.09 -17.74 -10.30
CA PHE A 30 5.03 -16.64 -10.11
C PHE A 30 6.47 -17.10 -10.35
N HIS A 31 6.86 -18.25 -9.80
CA HIS A 31 8.22 -18.76 -9.94
C HIS A 31 8.60 -19.11 -11.39
N GLU A 32 7.64 -19.62 -12.18
CA GLU A 32 7.86 -19.88 -13.61
C GLU A 32 8.12 -18.59 -14.39
N ILE A 33 7.33 -17.54 -14.11
CA ILE A 33 7.49 -16.23 -14.75
C ILE A 33 8.84 -15.63 -14.37
N GLU A 34 9.18 -15.61 -13.08
CA GLU A 34 10.45 -15.07 -12.61
C GLU A 34 11.65 -15.82 -13.22
N SER A 35 11.61 -17.15 -13.25
CA SER A 35 12.71 -17.97 -13.77
C SER A 35 12.88 -17.84 -15.29
N SER A 36 11.80 -17.65 -16.04
CA SER A 36 11.83 -17.56 -17.51
C SER A 36 12.12 -16.16 -18.03
N SER A 37 11.77 -15.12 -17.28
CA SER A 37 11.91 -13.72 -17.72
C SER A 37 12.98 -12.93 -16.97
N GLY A 38 13.46 -13.42 -15.82
CA GLY A 38 14.40 -12.70 -14.97
C GLY A 38 13.79 -11.50 -14.22
N VAL A 39 12.49 -11.26 -14.34
CA VAL A 39 11.80 -10.18 -13.61
C VAL A 39 11.32 -10.67 -12.24
N ILE A 40 11.21 -9.75 -11.28
CA ILE A 40 10.57 -10.02 -10.00
C ILE A 40 9.07 -9.81 -10.15
N VAL A 41 8.27 -10.76 -9.66
CA VAL A 41 6.81 -10.61 -9.61
C VAL A 41 6.36 -10.45 -8.16
N ALA A 42 5.77 -9.31 -7.85
CA ALA A 42 5.29 -8.97 -6.51
C ALA A 42 3.77 -8.84 -6.49
N PHE A 43 3.15 -9.27 -5.39
CA PHE A 43 1.71 -9.13 -5.18
C PHE A 43 1.39 -7.80 -4.50
N GLU A 44 0.52 -6.99 -5.10
CA GLU A 44 0.11 -5.71 -4.51
C GLU A 44 -1.18 -5.84 -3.67
N ASN A 45 -1.23 -5.17 -2.52
CA ASN A 45 -2.46 -5.07 -1.74
C ASN A 45 -3.46 -4.09 -2.37
N MET A 46 -4.67 -4.57 -2.68
CA MET A 46 -5.69 -3.75 -3.39
C MET A 46 -6.61 -2.99 -2.42
N PRO A 47 -7.26 -1.89 -2.87
CA PRO A 47 -8.08 -1.05 -1.99
C PRO A 47 -9.43 -1.69 -1.62
N ALA A 48 -10.04 -1.15 -0.57
CA ALA A 48 -11.46 -1.29 -0.29
C ALA A 48 -12.24 -0.21 -1.03
N HIS A 49 -13.43 -0.55 -1.49
CA HIS A 49 -14.38 0.43 -1.99
C HIS A 49 -15.39 0.78 -0.91
N ARG A 50 -15.97 1.98 -0.96
CA ARG A 50 -17.10 2.36 -0.10
C ARG A 50 -18.35 2.57 -0.94
N LEU A 51 -19.47 1.99 -0.51
CA LEU A 51 -20.78 2.22 -1.09
C LEU A 51 -21.80 2.34 0.04
N LEU A 52 -22.51 3.47 0.09
CA LEU A 52 -23.52 3.74 1.13
C LEU A 52 -22.98 3.54 2.57
N GLY A 53 -21.74 3.96 2.82
CA GLY A 53 -21.07 3.79 4.11
C GLY A 53 -20.55 2.37 4.40
N LEU A 54 -20.85 1.38 3.56
CA LEU A 54 -20.36 0.02 3.69
C LEU A 54 -19.02 -0.14 2.97
N GLN A 55 -18.07 -0.80 3.66
CA GLN A 55 -16.78 -1.16 3.08
C GLN A 55 -16.91 -2.48 2.29
N ILE A 56 -16.58 -2.43 1.00
CA ILE A 56 -16.71 -3.52 0.03
C ILE A 56 -15.34 -4.02 -0.38
N ASN A 57 -15.12 -5.33 -0.28
CA ASN A 57 -13.93 -6.00 -0.77
C ASN A 57 -14.15 -6.68 -2.13
N ALA A 58 -13.79 -5.99 -3.21
CA ALA A 58 -13.89 -6.52 -4.58
C ALA A 58 -12.72 -7.46 -4.95
N TYR A 59 -11.66 -7.54 -4.16
CA TYR A 59 -10.44 -8.26 -4.50
C TYR A 59 -10.20 -9.47 -3.58
N TRP A 60 -9.27 -10.34 -4.01
CA TRP A 60 -8.81 -11.45 -3.18
C TRP A 60 -7.57 -11.06 -2.40
N PHE A 61 -7.33 -11.76 -1.29
CA PHE A 61 -6.10 -11.68 -0.50
C PHE A 61 -5.74 -10.35 0.21
N ASN A 62 -6.62 -9.35 0.24
CA ASN A 62 -6.39 -8.07 0.95
C ASN A 62 -6.57 -8.07 2.48
N SER A 63 -6.23 -9.15 3.17
CA SER A 63 -6.15 -9.12 4.65
C SER A 63 -4.72 -9.46 5.05
N PRO A 64 -4.17 -8.92 6.15
CA PRO A 64 -2.77 -9.17 6.55
C PRO A 64 -2.40 -10.67 6.55
N ALA A 65 -3.25 -11.51 7.15
CA ALA A 65 -3.07 -12.96 7.17
C ALA A 65 -3.12 -13.67 5.80
N LYS A 66 -3.69 -13.03 4.78
CA LYS A 66 -3.70 -13.53 3.40
C LYS A 66 -2.53 -12.98 2.59
N MET A 67 -2.14 -11.73 2.83
CA MET A 67 -0.98 -11.09 2.22
C MET A 67 0.31 -11.82 2.59
N SER A 68 0.44 -12.29 3.84
CA SER A 68 1.60 -13.05 4.31
C SER A 68 1.84 -14.39 3.59
N ARG A 69 0.92 -14.84 2.74
CA ARG A 69 1.07 -16.05 1.92
C ARG A 69 1.97 -15.82 0.70
N PHE A 70 2.21 -14.58 0.32
CA PHE A 70 3.06 -14.24 -0.82
C PHE A 70 4.50 -14.03 -0.38
N SER A 71 5.45 -14.49 -1.18
CA SER A 71 6.89 -14.32 -0.92
C SER A 71 7.36 -12.90 -1.23
N ARG A 72 6.72 -12.22 -2.19
CA ARG A 72 7.06 -10.87 -2.63
C ARG A 72 5.81 -10.02 -2.73
N MET A 73 5.87 -8.83 -2.14
CA MET A 73 4.77 -7.90 -2.00
C MET A 73 5.17 -6.51 -2.49
N THR A 74 4.24 -5.87 -3.21
CA THR A 74 4.23 -4.42 -3.37
C THR A 74 3.29 -3.84 -2.33
N LEU A 75 3.80 -2.97 -1.46
CA LEU A 75 3.01 -2.34 -0.41
C LEU A 75 2.46 -1.00 -0.92
N ASP A 76 1.17 -0.91 -1.21
CA ASP A 76 0.50 0.38 -1.46
C ASP A 76 -0.08 0.92 -0.16
N THR A 77 0.42 2.08 0.27
CA THR A 77 0.05 2.69 1.54
C THR A 77 -1.36 3.28 1.54
N SER A 78 -1.80 3.90 0.44
CA SER A 78 -3.12 4.51 0.37
C SER A 78 -4.22 3.44 0.34
N HIS A 79 -3.97 2.31 -0.33
CA HIS A 79 -4.84 1.14 -0.31
C HIS A 79 -5.01 0.61 1.12
N LEU A 80 -3.97 0.55 1.95
CA LEU A 80 -4.11 0.21 3.37
C LEU A 80 -4.99 1.21 4.13
N GLY A 81 -4.87 2.51 3.81
CA GLY A 81 -5.73 3.57 4.33
C GLY A 81 -7.23 3.31 4.07
N THR A 82 -7.58 2.82 2.87
CA THR A 82 -8.97 2.45 2.54
C THR A 82 -9.52 1.32 3.43
N TRP A 83 -8.65 0.46 3.97
CA TRP A 83 -8.99 -0.61 4.92
C TRP A 83 -8.94 -0.17 6.38
N GLY A 84 -8.51 1.07 6.67
CA GLY A 84 -8.23 1.55 8.02
C GLY A 84 -7.03 0.87 8.67
N LEU A 85 -6.07 0.41 7.86
CA LEU A 85 -4.86 -0.26 8.33
C LEU A 85 -3.69 0.72 8.39
N ASN A 86 -2.91 0.65 9.46
CA ASN A 86 -1.71 1.45 9.63
C ASN A 86 -0.57 0.87 8.77
N PRO A 87 0.00 1.61 7.81
CA PRO A 87 1.04 1.09 6.94
C PRO A 87 2.33 0.70 7.68
N VAL A 88 2.67 1.35 8.80
CA VAL A 88 3.84 0.99 9.61
C VAL A 88 3.65 -0.40 10.22
N GLU A 89 2.50 -0.66 10.82
CA GLU A 89 2.19 -1.96 11.44
C GLU A 89 2.11 -3.09 10.42
N ILE A 90 1.55 -2.82 9.23
CA ILE A 90 1.47 -3.81 8.16
C ILE A 90 2.85 -4.10 7.58
N TYR A 91 3.68 -3.07 7.38
CA TYR A 91 5.06 -3.25 6.95
C TYR A 91 5.83 -4.12 7.95
N GLU A 92 5.69 -3.91 9.25
CA GLU A 92 6.35 -4.75 10.27
C GLU A 92 5.98 -6.23 10.14
N GLN A 93 4.71 -6.53 9.90
CA GLN A 93 4.23 -7.91 9.74
C GLN A 93 4.71 -8.57 8.45
N LEU A 94 4.98 -7.77 7.41
CA LEU A 94 5.29 -8.25 6.06
C LEU A 94 6.71 -7.92 5.61
N ARG A 95 7.54 -7.37 6.50
CA ARG A 95 8.83 -6.74 6.21
C ARG A 95 9.68 -7.51 5.20
N GLU A 96 9.95 -8.78 5.49
CA GLU A 96 10.80 -9.66 4.67
C GLU A 96 10.23 -9.97 3.27
N ARG A 97 8.96 -9.64 3.04
CA ARG A 97 8.21 -9.89 1.81
C ARG A 97 8.06 -8.61 0.97
N VAL A 98 8.18 -7.43 1.57
CA VAL A 98 8.02 -6.16 0.84
C VAL A 98 9.25 -5.95 -0.03
N VAL A 99 9.05 -5.90 -1.34
CA VAL A 99 10.13 -5.68 -2.34
C VAL A 99 9.92 -4.41 -3.14
N HIS A 100 8.72 -3.83 -3.09
CA HIS A 100 8.39 -2.54 -3.69
C HIS A 100 7.39 -1.80 -2.79
N VAL A 101 7.48 -0.46 -2.72
CA VAL A 101 6.51 0.38 -2.01
C VAL A 101 5.90 1.38 -2.98
N HIS A 102 4.57 1.43 -3.04
CA HIS A 102 3.83 2.53 -3.63
C HIS A 102 3.41 3.46 -2.50
N LEU A 103 3.98 4.66 -2.51
CA LEU A 103 3.85 5.66 -1.47
C LEU A 103 2.88 6.74 -1.90
N SER A 104 1.74 6.77 -1.23
CA SER A 104 0.77 7.85 -1.30
C SER A 104 -0.08 7.89 -0.05
N ASN A 105 -0.58 9.08 0.25
CA ASN A 105 -1.34 9.29 1.47
C ASN A 105 -2.83 9.07 1.21
N PHE A 106 -3.62 9.15 2.27
CA PHE A 106 -5.06 8.91 2.24
C PHE A 106 -5.74 9.89 3.18
N ASP A 107 -6.83 10.50 2.73
CA ASP A 107 -7.67 11.43 3.50
C ASP A 107 -9.16 11.05 3.48
N GLY A 108 -9.47 9.85 2.99
CA GLY A 108 -10.80 9.46 2.53
C GLY A 108 -10.83 9.19 1.02
N ARG A 109 -9.91 9.80 0.28
CA ARG A 109 -9.55 9.49 -1.10
C ARG A 109 -8.19 8.80 -1.14
N ASP A 110 -8.01 7.82 -2.02
CA ASP A 110 -6.74 7.15 -2.26
C ASP A 110 -5.81 8.00 -3.14
N HIS A 111 -4.54 7.58 -3.19
CA HIS A 111 -3.50 8.18 -4.03
C HIS A 111 -3.30 9.70 -3.83
N ARG A 112 -3.38 10.19 -2.58
CA ARG A 112 -3.04 11.59 -2.26
C ARG A 112 -1.52 11.80 -2.23
N SER A 113 -1.10 13.07 -2.35
CA SER A 113 0.31 13.45 -2.19
C SER A 113 0.86 12.93 -0.85
N PRO A 114 2.11 12.44 -0.76
CA PRO A 114 2.66 11.91 0.50
C PRO A 114 2.54 12.87 1.70
N VAL A 115 2.59 14.18 1.44
CA VAL A 115 2.46 15.23 2.46
C VAL A 115 1.00 15.54 2.85
N ASP A 116 0.01 15.08 2.09
CA ASP A 116 -1.41 15.44 2.22
C ASP A 116 -2.28 14.22 2.61
N GLY A 117 -2.57 14.09 3.91
CA GLY A 117 -3.45 13.05 4.43
C GLY A 117 -3.10 12.68 5.88
N HIS A 118 -3.57 11.52 6.34
CA HIS A 118 -3.43 11.10 7.74
C HIS A 118 -2.64 9.81 7.97
N LEU A 119 -2.08 9.21 6.92
CA LEU A 119 -1.20 8.04 7.10
C LEU A 119 0.17 8.47 7.64
N PRO A 120 0.78 7.69 8.55
CA PRO A 120 2.07 8.01 9.17
C PRO A 120 3.26 7.70 8.22
N LEU A 121 3.24 8.25 7.01
CA LEU A 121 4.21 7.93 5.94
C LEU A 121 5.64 8.33 6.30
N ALA A 122 5.84 9.44 7.01
CA ALA A 122 7.16 9.83 7.50
C ALA A 122 7.76 8.77 8.45
N THR A 123 6.94 8.17 9.30
CA THR A 123 7.36 7.08 10.20
C THR A 123 7.65 5.81 9.43
N LEU A 124 6.83 5.48 8.41
CA LEU A 124 7.09 4.34 7.53
C LEU A 124 8.42 4.50 6.79
N LEU A 125 8.68 5.66 6.19
CA LEU A 125 9.93 5.93 5.46
C LEU A 125 11.15 5.82 6.37
N ARG A 126 11.09 6.39 7.58
CA ARG A 126 12.17 6.22 8.57
C ARG A 126 12.38 4.77 8.95
N ARG A 127 11.29 4.00 9.07
CA ARG A 127 11.37 2.58 9.40
C ARG A 127 11.99 1.75 8.27
N LEU A 128 11.58 2.01 7.02
CA LEU A 128 12.20 1.44 5.83
C LEU A 128 13.71 1.77 5.77
N ALA A 129 14.09 3.01 6.07
CA ALA A 129 15.51 3.43 6.10
C ALA A 129 16.29 2.71 7.21
N GLN A 130 15.74 2.60 8.43
CA GLN A 130 16.33 1.86 9.55
C GLN A 130 16.57 0.39 9.21
N ASP A 131 15.66 -0.21 8.46
CA ASP A 131 15.76 -1.60 8.02
C ASP A 131 16.68 -1.78 6.80
N SER A 132 17.32 -0.71 6.32
CA SER A 132 18.13 -0.70 5.09
C SER A 132 17.35 -1.27 3.90
N TYR A 133 16.08 -0.87 3.78
CA TYR A 133 15.16 -1.38 2.76
C TYR A 133 15.78 -1.27 1.36
N PRO A 134 15.98 -2.40 0.65
CA PRO A 134 16.75 -2.42 -0.60
C PRO A 134 15.89 -2.18 -1.86
N GLY A 135 14.56 -2.17 -1.70
CA GLY A 135 13.62 -2.05 -2.81
C GLY A 135 13.38 -0.60 -3.24
N ALA A 136 12.61 -0.44 -4.32
CA ALA A 136 12.19 0.88 -4.78
C ALA A 136 10.99 1.40 -3.97
N ILE A 137 10.94 2.72 -3.82
CA ILE A 137 9.80 3.48 -3.30
C ILE A 137 9.33 4.40 -4.43
N SER A 138 8.11 4.19 -4.91
CA SER A 138 7.50 4.98 -5.98
C SER A 138 6.39 5.85 -5.41
N VAL A 139 6.35 7.12 -5.78
CA VAL A 139 5.20 7.97 -5.47
C VAL A 139 4.07 7.66 -6.46
N GLU A 140 2.93 7.17 -5.96
CA GLU A 140 1.76 6.80 -6.77
C GLU A 140 0.57 7.67 -6.39
N CYS A 141 0.45 8.82 -7.05
CA CYS A 141 -0.61 9.80 -6.78
C CYS A 141 -1.57 9.94 -7.95
N SER A 142 -2.83 10.24 -7.64
CA SER A 142 -3.82 10.61 -8.65
C SER A 142 -3.44 11.96 -9.29
N PRO A 143 -3.76 12.17 -10.57
CA PRO A 143 -3.45 13.43 -11.26
C PRO A 143 -3.96 14.68 -10.54
N ASP A 144 -5.15 14.63 -9.90
CA ASP A 144 -5.70 15.75 -9.14
C ASP A 144 -4.90 16.06 -7.87
N ALA A 145 -4.35 15.03 -7.20
CA ALA A 145 -3.50 15.20 -6.05
C ALA A 145 -2.15 15.87 -6.40
N LEU A 146 -1.75 15.79 -7.67
CA LEU A 146 -0.58 16.45 -8.21
C LEU A 146 -0.92 17.74 -8.96
N GLN A 147 -2.18 18.19 -9.01
CA GLN A 147 -2.58 19.37 -9.78
C GLN A 147 -2.10 19.28 -11.26
N ALA A 148 -2.21 18.09 -11.86
CA ALA A 148 -1.60 17.74 -13.15
C ALA A 148 -2.16 18.53 -14.34
N GLU A 149 -3.26 19.26 -14.17
CA GLU A 149 -3.80 20.18 -15.17
C GLU A 149 -2.90 21.41 -15.42
N ASP A 150 -1.98 21.71 -14.50
CA ASP A 150 -1.01 22.81 -14.61
C ASP A 150 0.42 22.27 -14.38
N GLU A 151 1.27 22.39 -15.40
CA GLU A 151 2.65 21.85 -15.35
C GLU A 151 3.46 22.48 -14.20
N GLY A 152 3.29 23.77 -13.93
CA GLY A 152 4.03 24.48 -12.90
C GLY A 152 3.65 23.98 -11.50
N LYS A 153 2.35 23.86 -11.24
CA LYS A 153 1.84 23.32 -9.98
C LYS A 153 2.21 21.84 -9.80
N CYS A 154 2.08 21.03 -10.86
CA CYS A 154 2.47 19.63 -10.84
C CYS A 154 3.95 19.43 -10.52
N ARG A 155 4.82 20.26 -11.09
CA ARG A 155 6.25 20.23 -10.76
C ARG A 155 6.52 20.58 -9.30
N LEU A 156 5.78 21.52 -8.73
CA LEU A 156 5.89 21.87 -7.31
C LEU A 156 5.42 20.73 -6.40
N GLU A 157 4.29 20.08 -6.71
CA GLU A 157 3.78 18.93 -5.95
C GLU A 157 4.74 17.74 -6.00
N LEU A 158 5.29 17.43 -7.18
CA LEU A 158 6.29 16.37 -7.34
C LEU A 158 7.58 16.69 -6.57
N ALA A 159 8.03 17.95 -6.58
CA ALA A 159 9.19 18.38 -5.81
C ALA A 159 8.95 18.28 -4.30
N ALA A 160 7.76 18.63 -3.83
CA ALA A 160 7.36 18.51 -2.42
C ALA A 160 7.32 17.03 -1.99
N ALA A 161 6.69 16.17 -2.79
CA ALA A 161 6.64 14.73 -2.54
C ALA A 161 8.04 14.10 -2.50
N LEU A 162 8.92 14.45 -3.44
CA LEU A 162 10.30 13.97 -3.47
C LEU A 162 11.12 14.46 -2.26
N THR A 163 10.96 15.73 -1.89
CA THR A 163 11.60 16.31 -0.70
C THR A 163 11.18 15.55 0.55
N PHE A 164 9.88 15.37 0.77
CA PHE A 164 9.35 14.58 1.89
C PHE A 164 9.93 13.16 1.93
N CYS A 165 10.00 12.49 0.78
CA CYS A 165 10.57 11.15 0.69
C CYS A 165 12.04 11.13 1.12
N ARG A 166 12.86 12.07 0.62
CA ARG A 166 14.29 12.14 0.94
C ARG A 166 14.56 12.52 2.38
N GLU A 167 13.80 13.46 2.93
CA GLU A 167 13.93 13.89 4.31
C GLU A 167 13.66 12.75 5.28
N HIS A 168 12.64 11.94 5.03
CA HIS A 168 12.24 10.86 5.94
C HIS A 168 12.84 9.50 5.63
N PHE A 169 13.33 9.27 4.41
CA PHE A 169 14.14 8.10 4.06
C PHE A 169 15.63 8.40 4.25
N SER A 170 15.98 8.99 5.39
CA SER A 170 17.35 9.21 5.80
C SER A 170 17.66 8.29 6.97
N VAL A 171 18.78 7.58 6.90
CA VAL A 171 19.34 6.91 8.07
C VAL A 171 19.79 8.04 8.98
N GLY A 172 19.13 8.21 10.13
CA GLY A 172 19.55 9.22 11.09
C GLY A 172 21.02 8.97 11.41
N GLU A 173 21.90 9.93 11.10
CA GLU A 173 23.16 10.01 11.82
C GLU A 173 22.77 10.05 13.30
N ASN A 174 23.19 9.04 14.06
CA ASN A 174 23.09 9.09 15.51
C ASN A 174 23.74 10.41 15.95
N ARG A 175 22.92 11.42 16.30
CA ARG A 175 23.38 12.46 17.22
C ARG A 175 23.60 11.75 18.55
N LEU A 176 24.83 11.30 18.72
CA LEU A 176 25.40 11.04 20.02
C LEU A 176 25.43 12.41 20.73
N GLU A 177 24.46 12.63 21.61
CA GLU A 177 24.61 13.53 22.76
C GLU A 177 24.88 12.68 24.00
#